data_AF-A0A2E3C070-F1
#
_entry.id   AF-A0A2E3C070-F1
#
_cell.length_a   1.000
_cell.length_b   1.000
_cell.length_c   1.000
_cell.angle_alpha   90.00
_cell.angle_beta   90.00
_cell.angle_gamma   90.00
#
_symmetry.space_group_name_H-M   'P 1'
#
loop_
_entity.id
_entity.type
_entity.pdbx_description
1 polymer ?
#
loop_
_entity_poly.entity_id
_entity_poly.type
_entity_poly.pdbx_seq_one_letter_code
_entity_poly.pdbx_strand_id
1 'polypeptide(L)'
;MAQITNSLYDLDELLDRIDTEKEKLNFGEKTKLKLPPPQVQRAGKKAILQNFQNICESLKRTQSEVRNFLNEELSTSSNIIADNQLSLTGNFREKNIKRVLGRYVTKYVFCPQCTSPNTIIKKENRIMYIICNSCLSKNSIDYKY
;
A
#
# COMPACT_ATOMS: atom_id res chain seq x y z
N MET A 1 -14.06 -51.35 -25.71
CA MET A 1 -13.15 -50.41 -25.03
C MET A 1 -13.93 -49.13 -24.80
N ALA A 2 -14.41 -48.90 -23.58
CA ALA A 2 -15.25 -47.74 -23.26
C ALA A 2 -14.39 -46.47 -23.32
N GLN A 3 -14.73 -45.57 -24.23
CA GLN A 3 -14.11 -44.25 -24.31
C GLN A 3 -14.58 -43.44 -23.11
N ILE A 4 -13.69 -43.28 -22.13
CA ILE A 4 -13.87 -42.32 -21.05
C ILE A 4 -13.51 -40.95 -21.63
N THR A 5 -14.47 -40.26 -22.24
CA THR A 5 -14.37 -38.82 -22.52
C THR A 5 -15.55 -38.13 -21.87
N ASN A 6 -15.62 -38.24 -20.55
CA ASN A 6 -16.59 -37.50 -19.75
C ASN A 6 -15.93 -36.20 -19.28
N SER A 7 -15.80 -35.23 -20.18
CA SER A 7 -15.65 -33.83 -19.76
C SER A 7 -17.03 -33.21 -19.88
N LEU A 8 -17.74 -33.08 -18.75
CA LEU A 8 -19.11 -32.56 -18.67
C LEU A 8 -19.25 -31.08 -19.10
N TYR A 9 -18.14 -30.43 -19.46
CA TYR A 9 -18.07 -29.02 -19.83
C TYR A 9 -17.09 -28.85 -21.00
N ASP A 10 -17.46 -27.98 -21.93
CA ASP A 10 -16.58 -27.51 -22.99
C ASP A 10 -15.56 -26.51 -22.41
N LEU A 11 -14.31 -26.60 -22.85
CA LEU A 11 -13.23 -25.76 -22.34
C LEU A 11 -13.52 -24.27 -22.61
N ASP A 12 -14.09 -23.98 -23.78
CA ASP A 12 -14.38 -22.62 -24.23
C ASP A 12 -15.46 -21.97 -23.35
N GLU A 13 -16.50 -22.71 -22.96
CA GLU A 13 -17.55 -22.21 -22.05
C GLU A 13 -16.99 -21.89 -20.66
N LEU A 14 -16.03 -22.69 -20.18
CA LEU A 14 -15.34 -22.44 -18.91
C LEU A 14 -14.46 -21.18 -18.98
N LEU A 15 -13.80 -20.94 -20.12
CA LEU A 15 -12.97 -19.75 -20.33
C LEU A 15 -13.82 -18.48 -20.36
N ASP A 16 -14.95 -18.48 -21.07
CA ASP A 16 -15.87 -17.33 -21.12
C ASP A 16 -16.41 -16.97 -19.73
N ARG A 17 -16.75 -17.99 -18.92
CA ARG A 17 -17.19 -17.76 -17.53
C ARG A 17 -16.09 -17.10 -16.70
N ILE A 18 -14.83 -17.54 -16.82
CA ILE A 18 -13.71 -16.97 -16.08
C ILE A 18 -13.49 -15.50 -16.48
N ASP A 19 -13.58 -15.16 -17.76
CA ASP A 19 -13.34 -13.80 -18.22
C ASP A 19 -14.44 -12.83 -17.76
N THR A 20 -15.71 -13.26 -17.79
CA THR A 20 -16.81 -12.46 -17.20
C THR A 20 -16.64 -12.23 -15.68
N GLU A 21 -16.04 -13.17 -14.95
CA GLU A 21 -15.75 -13.00 -13.51
C GLU A 21 -14.57 -12.07 -13.27
N LYS A 22 -13.51 -12.14 -14.09
CA LYS A 22 -12.35 -11.23 -14.01
C LYS A 22 -12.74 -9.77 -14.23
N GLU A 23 -13.61 -9.51 -15.20
CA GLU A 23 -14.10 -8.16 -15.50
C GLU A 23 -14.84 -7.56 -14.30
N LYS A 24 -15.70 -8.33 -13.62
CA LYS A 24 -16.40 -7.89 -12.40
C LYS A 24 -15.44 -7.50 -11.27
N LEU A 25 -14.27 -8.12 -11.22
CA LEU A 25 -13.24 -7.87 -10.21
C LEU A 25 -12.28 -6.73 -10.60
N ASN A 26 -12.47 -6.10 -11.77
CA ASN A 26 -11.55 -5.10 -12.34
C ASN A 26 -10.10 -5.59 -12.34
N PHE A 27 -9.91 -6.89 -12.62
CA PHE A 27 -8.60 -7.53 -12.59
C PHE A 27 -7.75 -7.02 -13.75
N GLY A 28 -6.79 -6.13 -13.47
CA GLY A 28 -5.85 -5.59 -14.47
C GLY A 28 -5.93 -4.07 -14.70
N GLU A 29 -6.89 -3.36 -14.10
CA GLU A 29 -6.93 -1.90 -14.20
C GLU A 29 -5.79 -1.26 -13.37
N LYS A 30 -4.80 -0.70 -14.08
CA LYS A 30 -3.68 0.04 -13.47
C LYS A 30 -4.16 1.39 -12.95
N THR A 31 -4.79 1.41 -11.79
CA THR A 31 -5.16 2.66 -11.12
C THR A 31 -3.91 3.43 -10.71
N LYS A 32 -3.72 4.61 -11.29
CA LYS A 32 -2.61 5.50 -10.94
C LYS A 32 -2.88 6.11 -9.57
N LEU A 33 -2.09 5.72 -8.57
CA LEU A 33 -2.08 6.37 -7.27
C LEU A 33 -1.61 7.83 -7.42
N LYS A 34 -2.51 8.79 -7.20
CA LYS A 34 -2.18 10.23 -7.21
C LYS A 34 -1.73 10.65 -5.82
N LEU A 35 -0.42 10.61 -5.56
CA LEU A 35 0.14 11.08 -4.30
C LEU A 35 0.56 12.56 -4.40
N PRO A 36 0.10 13.44 -3.48
CA PRO A 36 0.57 14.83 -3.46
C PRO A 36 2.08 14.89 -3.14
N PRO A 37 2.83 15.85 -3.72
CA PRO A 37 4.25 16.01 -3.42
C PRO A 37 4.45 16.41 -1.95
N PRO A 38 5.41 15.82 -1.22
CA PRO A 38 5.61 16.09 0.20
C PRO A 38 6.09 17.53 0.45
N GLN A 39 5.37 18.29 1.28
CA GLN A 39 5.71 19.67 1.61
C GLN A 39 6.49 19.72 2.93
N VAL A 40 7.81 19.90 2.81
CA VAL A 40 8.73 19.82 3.95
C VAL A 40 9.27 21.20 4.31
N GLN A 41 8.86 21.71 5.47
CA GLN A 41 9.40 22.93 6.05
C GLN A 41 10.51 22.60 7.04
N ARG A 42 11.65 23.29 6.92
CA ARG A 42 12.79 23.10 7.81
C ARG A 42 12.77 24.15 8.92
N ALA A 43 12.74 23.70 10.16
CA ALA A 43 12.77 24.54 11.36
C ALA A 43 14.02 24.16 12.20
N GLY A 44 15.18 24.64 11.78
CA GLY A 44 16.47 24.35 12.45
C GLY A 44 16.82 22.87 12.45
N LYS A 45 16.77 22.23 13.62
CA LYS A 45 17.01 20.77 13.81
C LYS A 45 15.75 19.91 13.65
N LYS A 46 14.61 20.51 13.28
CA LYS A 46 13.35 19.81 13.03
C LYS A 46 12.94 19.97 11.58
N ALA A 47 12.33 18.94 11.00
CA ALA A 47 11.67 19.00 9.70
C ALA A 47 10.18 18.77 9.91
N ILE A 48 9.34 19.66 9.40
CA ILE A 48 7.89 19.60 9.52
C ILE A 48 7.32 19.23 8.15
N LEU A 49 6.64 18.09 8.08
CA LEU A 49 5.89 17.66 6.90
C LEU A 49 4.45 18.15 7.04
N GLN A 50 4.11 19.21 6.30
CA GLN A 50 2.84 19.92 6.43
C GLN A 50 1.66 19.11 5.90
N ASN A 51 1.81 18.45 4.76
CA ASN A 51 0.73 17.71 4.09
C ASN A 51 0.70 16.21 4.46
N PHE A 52 1.13 15.85 5.67
CA PHE A 52 1.21 14.45 6.10
C PHE A 52 -0.16 13.76 6.12
N GLN A 53 -1.21 14.43 6.60
CA GLN A 53 -2.56 13.90 6.57
C GLN A 53 -3.04 13.59 5.16
N ASN A 54 -2.91 14.53 4.23
CA ASN A 54 -3.33 14.36 2.84
C ASN A 54 -2.61 13.19 2.15
N ILE A 55 -1.33 12.99 2.49
CA ILE A 55 -0.53 11.84 2.04
C ILE A 55 -1.14 10.54 2.58
N CYS A 56 -1.41 10.46 3.89
CA CYS A 56 -1.98 9.26 4.51
C CYS A 56 -3.37 8.91 3.95
N GLU A 57 -4.22 9.92 3.72
CA GLU A 57 -5.54 9.77 3.12
C GLU A 57 -5.46 9.27 1.68
N SER A 58 -4.54 9.83 0.88
CA SER A 58 -4.30 9.38 -0.50
C SER A 58 -3.84 7.91 -0.54
N LEU A 59 -3.08 7.47 0.47
CA LEU A 59 -2.59 6.10 0.61
C LEU A 59 -3.63 5.15 1.24
N LYS A 60 -4.75 5.66 1.77
CA LYS A 60 -5.72 4.90 2.57
C LYS A 60 -5.05 4.15 3.73
N ARG A 61 -4.16 4.85 4.45
CA ARG A 61 -3.42 4.32 5.60
C ARG A 61 -3.57 5.23 6.81
N THR A 62 -3.41 4.64 8.00
CA THR A 62 -3.48 5.40 9.24
C THR A 62 -2.19 6.19 9.45
N GLN A 63 -2.30 7.36 10.09
CA GLN A 63 -1.15 8.22 10.36
C GLN A 63 -0.09 7.51 11.23
N SER A 64 -0.52 6.67 12.17
CA SER A 64 0.37 5.88 13.05
C SER A 64 1.22 4.88 12.26
N GLU A 65 0.62 4.14 11.32
CA GLU A 65 1.35 3.18 10.49
C GLU A 65 2.43 3.88 9.67
N VAL A 66 2.06 4.91 8.90
CA VAL A 66 3.01 5.63 8.04
C VAL A 66 4.11 6.31 8.87
N ARG A 67 3.74 6.86 10.04
CA ARG A 67 4.68 7.47 10.99
C ARG A 67 5.72 6.46 11.50
N ASN A 68 5.29 5.28 11.93
CA ASN A 68 6.20 4.26 12.46
C ASN A 68 7.20 3.82 11.38
N PHE A 69 6.73 3.60 10.16
CA PHE A 69 7.62 3.29 9.05
C PHE A 69 8.65 4.39 8.77
N LEU A 70 8.22 5.66 8.78
CA LEU A 70 9.13 6.79 8.61
C LEU A 70 10.18 6.85 9.73
N ASN A 71 9.80 6.56 10.97
CA ASN A 71 10.70 6.55 12.11
C ASN A 71 11.79 5.48 11.97
N GLU A 72 11.41 4.27 11.55
CA GLU A 72 12.35 3.17 11.34
C GLU A 72 13.32 3.47 10.19
N GLU A 73 12.80 3.87 9.03
CA GLU A 73 13.63 4.11 7.84
C GLU A 73 14.55 5.33 7.95
N LEU A 74 14.11 6.36 8.67
CA LEU A 74 14.93 7.55 8.91
C LEU A 74 15.77 7.44 10.19
N SER A 75 15.54 6.39 11.01
CA SER A 75 16.13 6.22 12.33
C SER A 75 15.91 7.46 13.22
N THR A 76 14.68 7.97 13.25
CA THR A 76 14.31 9.19 13.98
C THR A 76 13.02 9.05 14.76
N SER A 77 12.87 9.86 15.79
CA SER A 77 11.58 10.09 16.43
C SER A 77 10.83 11.22 15.72
N SER A 78 9.55 10.96 15.46
CA SER A 78 8.61 11.95 14.98
C SER A 78 7.48 12.15 15.97
N ASN A 79 6.74 13.26 15.85
CA ASN A 79 5.51 13.53 16.58
C ASN A 79 4.48 14.21 15.66
N ILE A 80 3.20 13.95 15.91
CA ILE A 80 2.10 14.63 15.20
C ILE A 80 1.77 15.91 15.98
N ILE A 81 1.79 17.05 15.29
CA ILE A 81 1.48 18.38 15.83
C ILE A 81 -0.04 18.63 15.70
N ALA A 82 -0.57 19.65 16.38
CA ALA A 82 -1.97 20.08 16.42
C ALA A 82 -2.67 20.35 15.07
N ASP A 83 -1.97 20.33 13.94
CA ASP A 83 -2.51 20.52 12.59
C ASP A 83 -2.40 19.25 11.71
N ASN A 84 -2.29 18.07 12.32
CA ASN A 84 -2.03 16.79 11.65
C ASN A 84 -0.76 16.79 10.78
N GLN A 85 0.18 17.68 11.11
CA GLN A 85 1.51 17.75 10.51
C GLN A 85 2.48 16.84 11.26
N LEU A 86 3.44 16.27 10.54
CA LEU A 86 4.45 15.41 11.15
C LEU A 86 5.73 16.20 11.43
N SER A 87 6.08 16.34 12.70
CA SER A 87 7.39 16.83 13.15
C SER A 87 8.39 15.69 13.19
N LEU A 88 9.49 15.80 12.45
CA LEU A 88 10.61 14.88 12.46
C LEU A 88 11.81 15.54 13.14
N THR A 89 12.47 14.82 14.05
CA THR A 89 13.72 15.28 14.66
C THR A 89 14.87 15.02 13.68
N GLY A 90 15.37 16.04 13.01
CA GLY A 90 16.46 15.91 12.05
C GLY A 90 16.37 16.91 10.90
N ASN A 91 17.38 16.85 10.04
CA ASN A 91 17.48 17.70 8.87
C ASN A 91 17.15 16.93 7.59
N PHE A 92 15.86 16.86 7.25
CA PHE A 92 15.38 16.14 6.08
C PHE A 92 15.01 17.08 4.94
N ARG A 93 15.46 16.73 3.73
CA ARG A 93 15.04 17.38 2.49
C ARG A 93 13.86 16.63 1.90
N GLU A 94 13.05 17.34 1.12
CA GLU A 94 11.89 16.79 0.40
C GLU A 94 12.26 15.53 -0.41
N LYS A 95 13.39 15.56 -1.12
CA LYS A 95 13.89 14.42 -1.92
C LYS A 95 14.08 13.14 -1.07
N ASN A 96 14.53 13.28 0.17
CA ASN A 96 14.77 12.13 1.05
C ASN A 96 13.44 11.53 1.52
N ILE A 97 12.51 12.38 1.95
CA ILE A 97 11.17 11.96 2.37
C ILE A 97 10.42 11.31 1.21
N LYS A 98 10.47 11.90 0.00
CA LYS A 98 9.90 11.32 -1.22
C LYS A 98 10.47 9.92 -1.52
N ARG A 99 11.78 9.71 -1.35
CA ARG A 99 12.42 8.41 -1.55
C ARG A 99 11.92 7.36 -0.54
N VAL A 100 11.78 7.74 0.73
CA VAL A 100 11.29 6.83 1.78
C VAL A 100 9.81 6.50 1.55
N LEU A 101 8.97 7.49 1.25
CA LEU A 101 7.56 7.27 0.91
C LEU A 101 7.40 6.39 -0.33
N GLY A 102 8.24 6.56 -1.36
CA GLY A 102 8.22 5.67 -2.53
C GLY A 102 8.49 4.21 -2.18
N ARG A 103 9.41 3.95 -1.24
CA ARG A 103 9.66 2.60 -0.71
C ARG A 103 8.47 2.06 0.09
N TYR A 104 7.83 2.90 0.90
CA TYR A 104 6.60 2.52 1.62
C TYR A 104 5.49 2.09 0.66
N VAL A 105 5.23 2.90 -0.37
CA VAL A 105 4.19 2.64 -1.37
C VAL A 105 4.43 1.29 -2.06
N THR A 106 5.67 1.06 -2.50
CA THR A 106 6.04 -0.16 -3.21
C THR A 106 5.90 -1.41 -2.34
N LYS A 107 6.22 -1.31 -1.04
CA LYS A 107 6.26 -2.47 -0.13
C LYS A 107 4.91 -2.75 0.57
N TYR A 108 4.13 -1.72 0.91
CA TYR A 108 2.98 -1.86 1.82
C TYR A 108 1.66 -1.27 1.29
N VAL A 109 1.67 -0.67 0.11
CA VAL A 109 0.45 -0.11 -0.53
C VAL A 109 0.11 -0.89 -1.79
N PHE A 110 1.07 -1.12 -2.68
CA PHE A 110 0.82 -1.92 -3.86
C PHE A 110 0.75 -3.41 -3.55
N CYS A 111 -0.26 -4.06 -4.12
CA CYS A 111 -0.35 -5.51 -4.09
C CYS A 111 0.83 -6.14 -4.88
N PRO A 112 1.53 -7.15 -4.32
CA PRO A 112 2.59 -7.88 -5.02
C PRO A 112 2.13 -8.62 -6.28
N GLN A 113 0.85 -8.97 -6.38
CA GLN A 113 0.29 -9.77 -7.48
C GLN A 113 -0.26 -8.89 -8.61
N CYS A 114 -1.15 -7.95 -8.29
CA CYS A 114 -1.87 -7.17 -9.30
C CYS A 114 -1.44 -5.69 -9.37
N THR A 115 -0.51 -5.24 -8.53
CA THR A 115 -0.06 -3.83 -8.42
C THR A 115 -1.15 -2.81 -8.08
N SER A 116 -2.35 -3.27 -7.68
CA SER A 116 -3.43 -2.40 -7.22
C SER A 116 -3.06 -1.72 -5.89
N PRO A 117 -3.34 -0.43 -5.70
CA PRO A 117 -3.20 0.27 -4.41
C PRO A 117 -4.36 -0.04 -3.45
N ASN A 118 -5.38 -0.78 -3.88
CA ASN A 118 -6.54 -1.13 -3.05
C ASN A 118 -6.21 -2.33 -2.14
N THR A 119 -5.42 -2.07 -1.11
CA THR A 119 -4.98 -3.08 -0.15
C THR A 119 -5.24 -2.62 1.28
N ILE A 120 -5.36 -3.58 2.20
CA ILE A 120 -5.53 -3.36 3.63
C ILE A 120 -4.46 -4.16 4.37
N ILE A 121 -3.86 -3.56 5.40
CA ILE A 121 -2.96 -4.27 6.31
C ILE A 121 -3.78 -4.81 7.48
N LYS A 122 -3.70 -6.11 7.75
CA LYS A 122 -4.33 -6.75 8.91
C LYS A 122 -3.31 -7.49 9.73
N LYS A 123 -3.42 -7.36 11.06
CA LYS A 123 -2.66 -8.15 12.01
C LYS A 123 -3.43 -9.42 12.35
N GLU A 124 -2.79 -10.57 12.15
CA GLU A 124 -3.31 -11.85 12.63
C GLU A 124 -2.21 -12.51 13.48
N ASN A 125 -2.48 -12.65 14.78
CA ASN A 125 -1.50 -13.13 15.76
C ASN A 125 -0.21 -12.27 15.78
N ARG A 126 0.93 -12.88 15.48
CA ARG A 126 2.26 -12.25 15.41
C ARG A 126 2.69 -11.88 14.00
N ILE A 127 1.83 -12.09 13.00
CA ILE A 127 2.15 -11.91 11.58
C ILE A 127 1.24 -10.80 11.02
N MET A 128 1.81 -9.94 10.20
CA MET A 128 1.09 -8.89 9.49
C MET A 128 0.83 -9.37 8.07
N TYR A 129 -0.36 -9.11 7.55
CA TYR A 129 -0.77 -9.48 6.21
C TYR A 129 -1.20 -8.25 5.42
N ILE A 130 -0.80 -8.19 4.16
CA ILE A 130 -1.42 -7.31 3.17
C ILE A 130 -2.48 -8.10 2.41
N ILE A 131 -3.71 -7.63 2.48
CA ILE A 131 -4.88 -8.22 1.82
C ILE A 131 -5.30 -7.27 0.70
N CYS A 132 -5.36 -7.77 -0.54
CA CYS A 132 -5.80 -6.98 -1.67
C CYS A 132 -7.31 -7.15 -1.89
N ASN A 133 -8.03 -6.03 -2.03
CA ASN A 133 -9.46 -6.07 -2.33
C ASN A 133 -9.76 -6.27 -3.82
N SER A 134 -8.77 -6.07 -4.70
CA SER A 134 -8.93 -6.26 -6.16
C SER A 134 -8.73 -7.71 -6.57
N CYS A 135 -7.65 -8.37 -6.12
CA CYS A 135 -7.34 -9.75 -6.50
C CYS A 135 -7.50 -10.77 -5.35
N LEU A 136 -8.00 -10.33 -4.19
CA LEU A 136 -8.23 -11.16 -3.00
C LEU A 136 -6.98 -11.88 -2.46
N SER A 137 -5.78 -11.52 -2.93
CA SER A 137 -4.53 -12.11 -2.46
C SER A 137 -4.27 -11.73 -1.02
N LYS A 138 -3.82 -12.70 -0.21
CA LYS A 138 -3.31 -12.50 1.14
C LYS A 138 -1.82 -12.84 1.17
N ASN A 139 -0.98 -11.84 1.37
CA ASN A 139 0.47 -12.02 1.47
C ASN A 139 0.96 -11.62 2.86
N SER A 140 1.86 -12.40 3.45
CA SER A 140 2.53 -12.01 4.69
C SER A 140 3.53 -10.89 4.41
N ILE A 141 3.66 -9.97 5.36
CA ILE A 141 4.61 -8.85 5.29
C ILE A 141 5.42 -8.77 6.58
N ASP A 142 6.71 -8.49 6.41
CA ASP A 142 7.61 -8.19 7.52
C ASP A 142 7.47 -6.70 7.89
N TYR A 143 6.40 -6.39 8.64
CA TYR A 143 6.13 -5.06 9.18
C TYR A 143 6.44 -5.04 10.67
N LYS A 144 7.40 -4.21 11.08
CA LYS A 144 7.76 -4.01 12.49
C LYS A 144 6.98 -2.79 13.02
N TYR A 145 6.60 -2.86 14.29
CA TYR A 145 5.75 -1.86 14.96
C TYR A 145 6.60 -0.80 15.64
#